data_AF-A0A963I0F9-F1
#
_entry.id   AF-A0A963I0F9-F1
#
_cell.length_a   1.000
_cell.length_b   1.000
_cell.length_c   1.000
_cell.angle_alpha   90.00
_cell.angle_beta   90.00
_cell.angle_gamma   90.00
#
_symmetry.space_group_name_H-M   'P 1'
#
loop_
_entity.id
_entity.type
_entity.pdbx_description
1 polymer ?
#
loop_
_entity_poly.entity_id
_entity_poly.type
_entity_poly.pdbx_seq_one_letter_code
_entity_poly.pdbx_strand_id
1 'polypeptide(L)'
;MMTRRFSTLAACLLLSATALTSPSFAQNDAGKAVYDKVCVACHSAGIAGAPKFGDAKDWEPRIKTGMNALYESALKGKAPAMPAKGGATDLPDADIKAAVDYMVAAAKGGAKPAAAAAPQAAPAAAAAPAPAPQANPAALNFNRLLKPASKRNPPPPEDGIHDPENDGTHALQPPLTVFQSLPRSNAGNRVDWVKALDTNQIGPRWDRTDPTAAPVVMDLNIVREVKGSMPDVVYPHKQHTAWLDCSNCHPQIFIPQKGANQISMAAILLGQKCGVCHGKVAFPVSECRICHSKKKNVMPVKNAQAN
;
A
#
# COMPACT_ATOMS: atom_id res chain seq x y z
N MET A 1 -6.99 82.69 -29.82
CA MET A 1 -8.04 81.95 -29.09
C MET A 1 -8.51 80.81 -29.97
N MET A 2 -8.45 79.57 -29.43
CA MET A 2 -9.09 78.33 -29.89
C MET A 2 -9.45 78.19 -31.39
N THR A 3 -8.79 77.30 -32.13
CA THR A 3 -9.45 76.46 -33.15
C THR A 3 -8.53 75.35 -33.67
N ARG A 4 -9.13 74.17 -33.81
CA ARG A 4 -8.57 72.83 -34.05
C ARG A 4 -8.04 72.66 -35.48
N ARG A 5 -6.99 71.84 -35.67
CA ARG A 5 -6.87 70.94 -36.83
C ARG A 5 -6.23 69.60 -36.45
N PHE A 6 -6.94 68.55 -36.88
CA PHE A 6 -6.65 67.13 -36.79
C PHE A 6 -5.44 66.77 -37.68
N SER A 7 -4.60 65.84 -37.20
CA SER A 7 -3.86 64.96 -38.09
C SER A 7 -3.75 63.57 -37.46
N THR A 8 -4.33 62.63 -38.18
CA THR A 8 -4.32 61.17 -38.07
C THR A 8 -2.92 60.58 -38.01
N LEU A 9 -2.73 59.47 -37.27
CA LEU A 9 -2.24 58.18 -37.82
C LEU A 9 -1.96 57.12 -36.72
N ALA A 10 -2.32 55.88 -37.06
CA ALA A 10 -1.84 54.61 -36.53
C ALA A 10 -2.27 54.18 -35.12
N ALA A 11 -3.54 53.81 -34.99
CA ALA A 11 -3.98 52.84 -33.99
C ALA A 11 -3.43 51.45 -34.36
N CYS A 12 -2.33 51.05 -33.71
CA CYS A 12 -1.80 49.69 -33.79
C CYS A 12 -2.72 48.78 -32.96
N LEU A 13 -3.64 48.10 -33.64
CA LEU A 13 -4.55 47.12 -33.09
C LEU A 13 -3.73 45.88 -32.71
N LEU A 14 -3.16 45.88 -31.50
CA LEU A 14 -2.62 44.67 -30.89
C LEU A 14 -3.79 43.76 -30.54
N LEU A 15 -4.07 42.85 -31.49
CA LEU A 15 -4.88 41.67 -31.32
C LEU A 15 -4.32 40.90 -30.12
N SER A 16 -4.87 41.14 -28.94
CA SER A 16 -4.55 40.38 -27.74
C SER A 16 -5.07 38.97 -28.00
N ALA A 17 -4.16 38.07 -28.37
CA ALA A 17 -4.40 36.64 -28.38
C ALA A 17 -4.76 36.25 -26.94
N THR A 18 -6.06 36.21 -26.66
CA THR A 18 -6.60 35.50 -25.50
C THR A 18 -6.26 34.04 -25.74
N ALA A 19 -5.14 33.60 -25.17
CA ALA A 19 -4.88 32.19 -24.99
C ALA A 19 -6.09 31.63 -24.22
N LEU A 20 -6.96 30.93 -24.94
CA LEU A 20 -7.92 30.01 -24.37
C LEU A 20 -7.09 28.95 -23.66
N THR A 21 -6.73 29.21 -22.41
CA THR A 21 -6.31 28.20 -21.46
C THR A 21 -7.50 27.28 -21.27
N SER A 22 -7.55 26.26 -22.12
CA SER A 22 -8.33 25.05 -21.85
C SER A 22 -7.96 24.61 -20.44
N PRO A 23 -8.92 24.20 -19.58
CA PRO A 23 -8.57 23.69 -18.26
C PRO A 23 -7.65 22.49 -18.45
N SER A 24 -6.39 22.71 -18.13
CA SER A 24 -5.28 21.85 -18.50
C SER A 24 -5.30 20.58 -17.66
N PHE A 25 -4.99 19.44 -18.28
CA PHE A 25 -4.74 18.16 -17.60
C PHE A 25 -3.80 18.30 -16.39
N ALA A 26 -2.91 19.30 -16.39
CA ALA A 26 -2.02 19.64 -15.28
C ALA A 26 -2.73 20.00 -13.96
N GLN A 27 -3.93 20.59 -14.00
CA GLN A 27 -4.72 20.90 -12.80
C GLN A 27 -5.30 19.62 -12.16
N ASN A 28 -5.67 18.64 -12.98
CA ASN A 28 -6.15 17.35 -12.50
C ASN A 28 -5.03 16.50 -11.90
N ASP A 29 -3.79 16.62 -12.39
CA ASP A 29 -2.64 15.93 -11.82
C ASP A 29 -2.29 16.45 -10.42
N ALA A 30 -2.35 17.78 -10.22
CA ALA A 30 -2.18 18.38 -8.89
C ALA A 30 -3.29 17.96 -7.92
N GLY A 31 -4.55 18.00 -8.37
CA GLY A 31 -5.69 17.53 -7.59
C GLY A 31 -5.60 16.04 -7.24
N LYS A 32 -5.14 15.21 -8.18
CA LYS A 32 -4.90 13.78 -7.96
C LYS A 32 -3.79 13.54 -6.94
N ALA A 33 -2.70 14.28 -6.99
CA ALA A 33 -1.60 14.13 -6.03
C ALA A 33 -2.06 14.44 -4.59
N VAL A 34 -2.86 15.49 -4.42
CA VAL A 34 -3.46 15.83 -3.12
C VAL A 34 -4.46 14.77 -2.67
N TYR A 35 -5.29 14.27 -3.59
CA TYR A 35 -6.21 13.17 -3.32
C TYR A 35 -5.45 11.92 -2.83
N ASP A 36 -4.42 11.48 -3.55
CA ASP A 36 -3.64 10.29 -3.23
C ASP A 36 -2.90 10.43 -1.89
N LYS A 37 -2.51 11.65 -1.50
CA LYS A 37 -1.79 11.91 -0.25
C LYS A 37 -2.70 12.03 0.97
N VAL A 38 -3.89 12.61 0.81
CA VAL A 38 -4.73 13.04 1.95
C VAL A 38 -6.14 12.46 1.86
N CYS A 39 -6.84 12.67 0.75
CA CYS A 39 -8.27 12.41 0.65
C CYS A 39 -8.59 10.91 0.50
N VAL A 40 -7.69 10.15 -0.13
CA VAL A 40 -7.85 8.71 -0.42
C VAL A 40 -8.03 7.88 0.85
N ALA A 41 -7.47 8.33 1.98
CA ALA A 41 -7.53 7.65 3.26
C ALA A 41 -8.98 7.35 3.68
N CYS A 42 -9.90 8.29 3.44
CA CYS A 42 -11.32 8.13 3.78
C CYS A 42 -12.19 7.90 2.55
N HIS A 43 -11.92 8.59 1.43
CA HIS A 43 -12.81 8.60 0.27
C HIS A 43 -12.61 7.42 -0.68
N SER A 44 -11.55 6.63 -0.58
CA SER A 44 -11.43 5.41 -1.42
C SER A 44 -12.48 4.37 -1.10
N ALA A 45 -12.67 4.08 0.20
CA ALA A 45 -13.57 3.05 0.70
C ALA A 45 -14.84 3.62 1.37
N GLY A 46 -14.92 4.94 1.56
CA GLY A 46 -16.06 5.62 2.18
C GLY A 46 -16.08 5.49 3.70
N ILE A 47 -14.92 5.66 4.34
CA ILE A 47 -14.76 5.56 5.80
C ILE A 47 -15.64 6.61 6.49
N ALA A 48 -16.27 6.23 7.60
CA ALA A 48 -17.16 7.08 8.39
C ALA A 48 -18.31 7.72 7.57
N GLY A 49 -18.75 7.05 6.48
CA GLY A 49 -19.79 7.56 5.59
C GLY A 49 -19.30 8.59 4.56
N ALA A 50 -17.98 8.70 4.35
CA ALA A 50 -17.42 9.52 3.28
C ALA A 50 -17.93 9.04 1.90
N PRO A 51 -18.25 9.95 0.96
CA PRO A 51 -18.65 9.56 -0.39
C PRO A 51 -17.48 8.88 -1.11
N LYS A 52 -17.72 7.70 -1.69
CA LYS A 52 -16.68 6.89 -2.33
C LYS A 52 -16.22 7.51 -3.64
N PHE A 53 -14.91 7.57 -3.83
CA PHE A 53 -14.29 8.10 -5.05
C PHE A 53 -14.77 7.32 -6.28
N GLY A 54 -15.26 8.05 -7.28
CA GLY A 54 -15.78 7.47 -8.52
C GLY A 54 -17.17 6.83 -8.41
N ASP A 55 -17.82 6.85 -7.23
CA ASP A 55 -19.18 6.34 -7.07
C ASP A 55 -20.21 7.42 -7.44
N ALA A 56 -20.75 7.34 -8.65
CA ALA A 56 -21.74 8.29 -9.13
C ALA A 56 -22.96 8.42 -8.18
N LYS A 57 -23.38 7.35 -7.50
CA LYS A 57 -24.58 7.36 -6.63
C LYS A 57 -24.32 8.13 -5.33
N ASP A 58 -23.12 8.00 -4.76
CA ASP A 58 -22.75 8.74 -3.55
C ASP A 58 -22.57 10.24 -3.84
N TRP A 59 -22.10 10.57 -5.05
CA TRP A 59 -21.74 11.93 -5.44
C TRP A 59 -22.87 12.73 -6.08
N GLU A 60 -23.86 12.10 -6.73
CA GLU A 60 -24.98 12.80 -7.37
C GLU A 60 -25.70 13.80 -6.44
N PRO A 61 -26.16 13.45 -5.22
CA PRO A 61 -26.83 14.41 -4.34
C PRO A 61 -25.91 15.54 -3.88
N ARG A 62 -24.59 15.35 -3.91
CA ARG A 62 -23.58 16.31 -3.44
C ARG A 62 -23.18 17.28 -4.56
N ILE A 63 -23.10 16.79 -5.79
CA ILE A 63 -22.88 17.62 -6.96
C ILE A 63 -24.08 18.58 -7.16
N LYS A 64 -25.30 18.14 -6.82
CA LYS A 64 -26.51 18.99 -6.85
C LYS A 64 -26.45 20.19 -5.91
N THR A 65 -25.66 20.15 -4.83
CA THR A 65 -25.49 21.33 -3.94
C THR A 65 -24.56 22.40 -4.53
N GLY A 66 -23.88 22.11 -5.64
CA GLY A 66 -22.94 23.01 -6.32
C GLY A 66 -21.50 22.91 -5.81
N MET A 67 -20.55 23.28 -6.67
CA MET A 67 -19.10 23.16 -6.39
C MET A 67 -18.63 24.04 -5.23
N ASN A 68 -19.18 25.25 -5.08
CA ASN A 68 -18.81 26.13 -3.98
C ASN A 68 -19.14 25.52 -2.61
N ALA A 69 -20.28 24.86 -2.48
CA ALA A 69 -20.66 24.17 -1.24
C ALA A 69 -19.74 22.98 -0.93
N LEU A 70 -19.28 22.28 -1.98
CA LEU A 70 -18.31 21.19 -1.84
C LEU A 70 -16.93 21.72 -1.38
N TYR A 71 -16.47 22.83 -1.98
CA TYR A 71 -15.22 23.46 -1.54
C TYR A 71 -15.32 23.96 -0.10
N GLU A 72 -16.42 24.59 0.29
CA GLU A 72 -16.58 25.03 1.68
C GLU A 72 -16.60 23.85 2.65
N SER A 73 -17.29 22.76 2.31
CA SER A 73 -17.27 21.54 3.11
C SER A 73 -15.87 20.94 3.22
N ALA A 74 -15.07 21.00 2.14
CA ALA A 74 -13.67 20.57 2.13
C ALA A 74 -12.75 21.43 2.98
N LEU A 75 -12.90 22.75 2.90
CA LEU A 75 -12.03 23.69 3.62
C LEU A 75 -12.37 23.75 5.11
N LYS A 76 -13.66 23.85 5.47
CA LYS A 76 -14.12 23.96 6.86
C LYS A 76 -14.25 22.60 7.55
N GLY A 77 -14.33 21.52 6.78
CA GLY A 77 -14.64 20.19 7.31
C GLY A 77 -16.14 20.00 7.55
N LYS A 78 -16.53 18.75 7.81
CA LYS A 78 -17.88 18.35 8.17
C LYS A 78 -17.83 17.39 9.36
N ALA A 79 -18.08 17.94 10.55
CA ALA A 79 -18.13 17.16 11.77
C ALA A 79 -19.26 16.09 11.70
N PRO A 80 -19.07 14.91 12.33
CA PRO A 80 -17.89 14.48 13.09
C PRO A 80 -16.82 13.79 12.23
N ALA A 81 -17.07 13.54 10.95
CA ALA A 81 -16.32 12.55 10.16
C ALA A 81 -15.25 13.12 9.23
N MET A 82 -15.32 14.41 8.90
CA MET A 82 -14.44 15.04 7.91
C MET A 82 -13.75 16.27 8.53
N PRO A 83 -12.44 16.20 8.83
CA PRO A 83 -11.68 17.33 9.34
C PRO A 83 -11.58 18.47 8.31
N ALA A 84 -11.31 19.70 8.79
CA ALA A 84 -10.98 20.83 7.94
C ALA A 84 -9.79 20.52 7.02
N LYS A 85 -9.89 20.86 5.74
CA LYS A 85 -8.92 20.53 4.69
C LYS A 85 -8.56 19.03 4.60
N GLY A 86 -9.44 18.14 5.06
CA GLY A 86 -9.15 16.71 5.14
C GLY A 86 -8.02 16.35 6.13
N GLY A 87 -7.68 17.25 7.05
CA GLY A 87 -6.58 17.09 8.01
C GLY A 87 -5.25 17.67 7.52
N ALA A 88 -5.16 18.19 6.30
CA ALA A 88 -3.97 18.83 5.77
C ALA A 88 -3.97 20.34 6.07
N THR A 89 -3.48 20.72 7.24
CA THR A 89 -3.41 22.13 7.68
C THR A 89 -2.48 22.98 6.84
N ASP A 90 -1.46 22.36 6.25
CA ASP A 90 -0.36 23.07 5.58
C ASP A 90 -0.58 23.24 4.07
N LEU A 91 -1.67 22.68 3.53
CA LEU A 91 -2.00 22.81 2.11
C LEU A 91 -2.77 24.10 1.82
N PRO A 92 -2.44 24.80 0.72
CA PRO A 92 -3.20 25.97 0.29
C PRO A 92 -4.60 25.56 -0.17
N ASP A 93 -5.56 26.47 -0.02
CA ASP A 93 -6.97 26.19 -0.33
C ASP A 93 -7.20 25.81 -1.79
N ALA A 94 -6.34 26.31 -2.70
CA ALA A 94 -6.38 25.98 -4.13
C ALA A 94 -6.11 24.48 -4.38
N ASP A 95 -5.18 23.88 -3.65
CA ASP A 95 -4.82 22.46 -3.78
C ASP A 95 -5.95 21.56 -3.26
N ILE A 96 -6.62 21.98 -2.19
CA ILE A 96 -7.80 21.29 -1.67
C ILE A 96 -8.96 21.37 -2.67
N LYS A 97 -9.18 22.53 -3.31
CA LYS A 97 -10.21 22.68 -4.35
C LYS A 97 -9.91 21.82 -5.58
N ALA A 98 -8.65 21.77 -6.02
CA ALA A 98 -8.23 20.91 -7.12
C ALA A 98 -8.46 19.41 -6.80
N ALA A 99 -8.25 18.99 -5.55
CA ALA A 99 -8.57 17.63 -5.12
C ALA A 99 -10.08 17.35 -5.18
N VAL A 100 -10.92 18.31 -4.76
CA VAL A 100 -12.39 18.20 -4.88
C VAL A 100 -12.82 18.08 -6.35
N ASP A 101 -12.21 18.87 -7.24
CA ASP A 101 -12.48 18.81 -8.68
C ASP A 101 -12.15 17.44 -9.26
N TYR A 102 -10.99 16.89 -8.90
CA TYR A 102 -10.58 15.55 -9.30
C TYR A 102 -11.59 14.47 -8.87
N MET A 103 -12.09 14.54 -7.63
CA MET A 103 -13.07 13.59 -7.10
C MET A 103 -14.44 13.70 -7.77
N VAL A 104 -14.90 14.92 -8.05
CA VAL A 104 -16.14 15.16 -8.78
C VAL A 104 -16.02 14.72 -10.23
N ALA A 105 -14.89 14.98 -10.89
CA ALA A 105 -14.61 14.53 -12.24
C ALA A 105 -14.62 12.99 -12.33
N ALA A 106 -14.01 12.31 -11.37
CA ALA A 106 -14.05 10.85 -11.27
C ALA A 106 -15.47 10.31 -11.12
N ALA A 107 -16.30 10.95 -10.29
CA ALA A 107 -17.70 10.57 -10.10
C ALA A 107 -18.60 10.82 -11.32
N LYS A 108 -18.26 11.82 -12.15
CA LYS A 108 -18.94 12.12 -13.43
C LYS A 108 -18.44 11.26 -14.60
N GLY A 109 -17.55 10.30 -14.35
CA GLY A 109 -17.03 9.39 -15.38
C GLY A 109 -15.77 9.87 -16.11
N GLY A 110 -15.20 11.01 -15.73
CA GLY A 110 -13.99 11.58 -16.35
C GLY A 110 -12.66 10.98 -15.87
N ALA A 111 -12.68 10.22 -14.77
CA ALA A 111 -11.49 9.53 -14.25
C ALA A 111 -11.89 8.33 -13.38
N LYS A 112 -12.41 7.28 -14.01
CA LYS A 112 -12.38 5.94 -13.39
C LYS A 112 -10.93 5.45 -13.51
N PRO A 113 -10.26 5.01 -12.42
CA PRO A 113 -9.01 4.30 -12.59
C PRO A 113 -9.28 3.09 -13.50
N ALA A 114 -8.68 3.08 -14.68
CA ALA A 114 -8.53 1.86 -15.43
C ALA A 114 -7.86 0.85 -14.49
N ALA A 115 -8.44 -0.34 -14.35
CA ALA A 115 -7.71 -1.46 -13.79
C ALA A 115 -6.42 -1.59 -14.61
N ALA A 116 -5.27 -1.29 -14.00
CA ALA A 116 -4.00 -1.25 -14.72
C ALA A 116 -3.69 -2.64 -15.28
N ALA A 117 -3.82 -2.77 -16.60
CA ALA A 117 -3.17 -3.82 -17.36
C ALA A 117 -1.66 -3.56 -17.34
N ALA A 118 -0.88 -4.60 -17.05
CA ALA A 118 0.57 -4.56 -17.06
C ALA A 118 1.12 -4.20 -18.46
N PRO A 119 2.21 -3.43 -18.58
CA PRO A 119 2.82 -3.17 -19.89
C PRO A 119 3.44 -4.45 -20.44
N GLN A 120 3.03 -4.86 -21.64
CA GLN A 120 3.72 -5.86 -22.46
C GLN A 120 4.83 -5.18 -23.26
N ALA A 121 6.04 -5.73 -23.21
CA ALA A 121 7.17 -5.28 -24.03
C ALA A 121 7.16 -5.95 -25.41
N ALA A 122 7.37 -5.17 -26.47
CA ALA A 122 7.54 -5.63 -27.85
C ALA A 122 9.02 -6.02 -28.15
N PRO A 123 9.30 -6.91 -29.13
CA PRO A 123 10.63 -7.48 -29.34
C PRO A 123 11.49 -6.62 -30.27
N ALA A 124 12.79 -6.50 -29.94
CA ALA A 124 13.78 -5.83 -30.78
C ALA A 124 14.43 -6.81 -31.77
N ALA A 125 14.55 -6.38 -33.03
CA ALA A 125 15.20 -7.11 -34.12
C ALA A 125 16.73 -7.14 -33.98
N ALA A 126 17.34 -8.23 -34.44
CA ALA A 126 18.75 -8.54 -34.33
C ALA A 126 19.61 -7.91 -35.45
N ALA A 127 20.82 -7.49 -35.11
CA ALA A 127 21.93 -7.30 -36.05
C ALA A 127 23.20 -8.01 -35.51
N ALA A 128 23.96 -8.63 -36.41
CA ALA A 128 25.11 -9.50 -36.13
C ALA A 128 26.43 -8.74 -35.85
N PRO A 129 27.47 -9.37 -35.25
CA PRO A 129 28.54 -8.67 -34.52
C PRO A 129 29.86 -8.47 -35.29
N ALA A 130 30.65 -7.47 -34.88
CA ALA A 130 32.07 -7.32 -35.20
C ALA A 130 32.96 -8.03 -34.13
N PRO A 131 34.24 -8.38 -34.41
CA PRO A 131 35.00 -9.34 -33.63
C PRO A 131 35.57 -8.77 -32.32
N ALA A 132 35.72 -9.65 -31.33
CA ALA A 132 35.93 -9.35 -29.92
C ALA A 132 37.39 -9.00 -29.53
N PRO A 133 37.62 -8.03 -28.61
CA PRO A 133 38.83 -7.96 -27.82
C PRO A 133 38.78 -8.91 -26.61
N GLN A 134 39.94 -9.39 -26.22
CA GLN A 134 40.18 -10.54 -25.34
C GLN A 134 39.73 -10.34 -23.88
N ALA A 135 39.32 -11.46 -23.26
CA ALA A 135 38.58 -11.52 -22.00
C ALA A 135 39.44 -11.32 -20.75
N ASN A 136 38.94 -10.49 -19.82
CA ASN A 136 39.35 -10.47 -18.43
C ASN A 136 38.48 -11.49 -17.63
N PRO A 137 39.05 -12.49 -16.95
CA PRO A 137 38.28 -13.53 -16.24
C PRO A 137 37.42 -13.00 -15.07
N ALA A 138 37.62 -11.75 -14.63
CA ALA A 138 36.75 -11.10 -13.65
C ALA A 138 35.46 -10.50 -14.25
N ALA A 139 35.27 -10.51 -15.57
CA ALA A 139 34.19 -9.81 -16.26
C ALA A 139 33.21 -10.74 -16.99
N LEU A 140 32.97 -11.96 -16.48
CA LEU A 140 31.88 -12.82 -16.99
C LEU A 140 30.51 -12.26 -16.58
N ASN A 141 30.09 -11.19 -17.26
CA ASN A 141 28.78 -10.53 -17.13
C ASN A 141 27.60 -11.37 -17.68
N PHE A 142 27.81 -12.61 -18.12
CA PHE A 142 26.74 -13.49 -18.60
C PHE A 142 25.81 -13.99 -17.47
N ASN A 143 26.30 -13.97 -16.23
CA ASN A 143 25.55 -14.32 -15.02
C ASN A 143 25.08 -13.07 -14.23
N ARG A 144 24.93 -11.91 -14.87
CA ARG A 144 24.46 -10.69 -14.19
C ARG A 144 23.09 -10.86 -13.50
N LEU A 145 22.27 -11.79 -13.98
CA LEU A 145 20.97 -12.16 -13.39
C LEU A 145 21.07 -13.25 -12.31
N LEU A 146 22.16 -13.99 -12.27
CA LEU A 146 22.47 -14.98 -11.24
C LEU A 146 23.39 -14.33 -10.21
N LYS A 147 22.84 -13.39 -9.43
CA LYS A 147 23.48 -12.99 -8.18
C LYS A 147 23.68 -14.26 -7.35
N PRO A 148 24.89 -14.54 -6.85
CA PRO A 148 25.07 -15.65 -5.91
C PRO A 148 24.07 -15.48 -4.76
N ALA A 149 23.49 -16.59 -4.31
CA ALA A 149 22.53 -16.55 -3.21
C ALA A 149 23.16 -15.77 -2.05
N SER A 150 22.57 -14.63 -1.69
CA SER A 150 23.09 -13.82 -0.60
C SER A 150 23.18 -14.68 0.65
N LYS A 151 24.26 -14.49 1.41
CA LYS A 151 24.41 -15.15 2.70
C LYS A 151 23.17 -14.83 3.53
N ARG A 152 22.50 -15.86 4.04
CA ARG A 152 21.28 -15.67 4.83
C ARG A 152 21.65 -15.08 6.18
N ASN A 153 20.87 -14.12 6.64
CA ASN A 153 21.08 -13.43 7.91
C ASN A 153 22.52 -12.90 8.05
N PRO A 154 23.01 -12.09 7.08
CA PRO A 154 24.34 -11.50 7.16
C PRO A 154 24.46 -10.62 8.43
N PRO A 155 25.69 -10.40 8.92
CA PRO A 155 25.89 -9.47 10.03
C PRO A 155 25.46 -8.04 9.61
N PRO A 156 25.09 -7.17 10.57
CA PRO A 156 24.55 -5.84 10.28
C PRO A 156 25.40 -5.00 9.30
N PRO A 157 26.75 -4.97 9.37
CA PRO A 157 27.55 -4.23 8.38
C PRO A 157 27.45 -4.76 6.93
N GLU A 158 27.03 -6.02 6.74
CA GLU A 158 26.97 -6.70 5.44
C GLU A 158 25.53 -6.90 4.93
N ASP A 159 24.52 -6.44 5.68
CA ASP A 159 23.12 -6.76 5.38
C ASP A 159 22.46 -5.83 4.35
N GLY A 160 23.13 -4.73 4.00
CA GLY A 160 22.64 -3.73 3.06
C GLY A 160 21.47 -2.90 3.59
N ILE A 161 21.18 -2.99 4.89
CA ILE A 161 20.16 -2.22 5.62
C ILE A 161 20.84 -1.23 6.57
N HIS A 162 21.90 -1.65 7.27
CA HIS A 162 22.64 -0.80 8.19
C HIS A 162 23.82 -0.10 7.51
N ASP A 163 24.17 1.09 8.00
CA ASP A 163 25.33 1.85 7.55
C ASP A 163 26.62 1.17 8.04
N PRO A 164 27.48 0.64 7.15
CA PRO A 164 28.71 -0.05 7.56
C PRO A 164 29.75 0.89 8.19
N GLU A 165 29.68 2.19 7.90
CA GLU A 165 30.64 3.18 8.41
C GLU A 165 30.29 3.68 9.81
N ASN A 166 29.10 3.33 10.32
CA ASN A 166 28.66 3.69 11.66
C ASN A 166 29.21 2.70 12.69
N ASP A 167 30.00 3.18 13.65
CA ASP A 167 30.53 2.39 14.77
C ASP A 167 29.43 1.61 15.53
N GLY A 168 28.23 2.20 15.64
CA GLY A 168 27.09 1.56 16.28
C GLY A 168 26.61 0.29 15.57
N THR A 169 26.84 0.16 14.26
CA THR A 169 26.48 -1.03 13.48
C THR A 169 27.32 -2.24 13.88
N HIS A 170 28.59 -2.01 14.23
CA HIS A 170 29.51 -3.07 14.67
C HIS A 170 29.25 -3.51 16.12
N ALA A 171 28.56 -2.68 16.91
CA ALA A 171 28.13 -3.05 18.26
C ALA A 171 26.94 -4.03 18.28
N LEU A 172 26.22 -4.19 17.15
CA LEU A 172 25.08 -5.08 17.03
C LEU A 172 25.53 -6.54 16.87
N GLN A 173 24.91 -7.44 17.63
CA GLN A 173 25.23 -8.87 17.56
C GLN A 173 24.82 -9.46 16.19
N PRO A 174 25.69 -10.22 15.51
CA PRO A 174 25.34 -10.93 14.29
C PRO A 174 24.18 -11.92 14.51
N PRO A 175 23.14 -11.93 13.65
CA PRO A 175 21.95 -12.75 13.87
C PRO A 175 22.25 -14.25 13.94
N LEU A 176 23.20 -14.74 13.13
CA LEU A 176 23.57 -16.16 13.09
C LEU A 176 24.12 -16.67 14.43
N THR A 177 24.70 -15.81 15.26
CA THR A 177 25.21 -16.21 16.58
C THR A 177 24.05 -16.58 17.50
N VAL A 178 22.95 -15.81 17.47
CA VAL A 178 21.76 -16.07 18.29
C VAL A 178 20.93 -17.21 17.70
N PHE A 179 20.74 -17.23 16.37
CA PHE A 179 19.82 -18.16 15.73
C PHE A 179 20.27 -19.63 15.79
N GLN A 180 21.54 -19.90 16.11
CA GLN A 180 22.06 -21.27 16.22
C GLN A 180 21.39 -22.10 17.32
N SER A 181 21.02 -21.48 18.45
CA SER A 181 20.40 -22.15 19.58
C SER A 181 18.88 -22.26 19.47
N LEU A 182 18.26 -21.48 18.57
CA LEU A 182 16.82 -21.40 18.41
C LEU A 182 16.26 -22.54 17.54
N PRO A 183 14.95 -22.85 17.67
CA PRO A 183 14.33 -23.91 16.90
C PRO A 183 14.30 -23.52 15.42
N ARG A 184 14.54 -24.50 14.55
CA ARG A 184 14.67 -24.24 13.10
C ARG A 184 13.33 -24.31 12.37
N SER A 185 13.16 -23.40 11.41
CA SER A 185 12.07 -23.42 10.43
C SER A 185 12.60 -23.63 9.01
N ASN A 186 11.74 -24.06 8.10
CA ASN A 186 12.04 -24.10 6.67
C ASN A 186 11.82 -22.77 5.96
N ALA A 187 11.20 -21.82 6.65
CA ALA A 187 10.76 -20.53 6.13
C ALA A 187 11.66 -19.38 6.56
N GLY A 188 11.62 -18.28 5.79
CA GLY A 188 12.18 -16.97 6.18
C GLY A 188 13.64 -17.03 6.62
N ASN A 189 13.91 -16.51 7.82
CA ASN A 189 15.24 -16.46 8.45
C ASN A 189 15.70 -17.80 9.07
N ARG A 190 14.96 -18.89 8.87
CA ARG A 190 15.19 -20.25 9.40
C ARG A 190 14.99 -20.40 10.91
N VAL A 191 14.34 -19.45 11.56
CA VAL A 191 13.96 -19.54 12.97
C VAL A 191 12.46 -19.78 13.09
N ASP A 192 12.06 -20.74 13.92
CA ASP A 192 10.67 -20.91 14.34
C ASP A 192 10.45 -20.09 15.63
N TRP A 193 10.02 -18.85 15.42
CA TRP A 193 9.77 -17.89 16.49
C TRP A 193 8.63 -18.30 17.41
N VAL A 194 7.60 -18.97 16.89
CA VAL A 194 6.48 -19.46 17.69
C VAL A 194 6.96 -20.53 18.65
N LYS A 195 7.70 -21.51 18.14
CA LYS A 195 8.26 -22.57 18.99
C LYS A 195 9.28 -22.03 20.00
N ALA A 196 10.08 -21.04 19.63
CA ALA A 196 11.05 -20.41 20.54
C ALA A 196 10.36 -19.77 21.77
N LEU A 197 9.19 -19.16 21.57
CA LEU A 197 8.37 -18.62 22.67
C LEU A 197 7.73 -19.71 23.51
N ASP A 198 7.07 -20.67 22.86
CA ASP A 198 6.35 -21.73 23.55
C ASP A 198 7.29 -22.59 24.42
N THR A 199 8.58 -22.63 24.06
CA THR A 199 9.64 -23.31 24.82
C THR A 199 10.45 -22.37 25.73
N ASN A 200 10.01 -21.12 25.90
CA ASN A 200 10.66 -20.09 26.72
C ASN A 200 12.14 -19.84 26.42
N GLN A 201 12.59 -20.10 25.18
CA GLN A 201 13.96 -19.78 24.74
C GLN A 201 14.15 -18.28 24.51
N ILE A 202 13.05 -17.55 24.30
CA ILE A 202 13.03 -16.10 24.16
C ILE A 202 11.92 -15.51 25.04
N GLY A 203 12.24 -14.41 25.72
CA GLY A 203 11.32 -13.67 26.59
C GLY A 203 11.16 -12.24 26.09
N PRO A 204 10.18 -11.94 25.23
CA PRO A 204 9.94 -10.59 24.77
C PRO A 204 9.50 -9.70 25.93
N ARG A 205 10.02 -8.48 25.99
CA ARG A 205 9.54 -7.45 26.92
C ARG A 205 8.26 -6.86 26.35
N TRP A 206 7.23 -6.72 27.20
CA TRP A 206 5.94 -6.20 26.77
C TRP A 206 5.83 -4.68 26.88
N ASP A 207 6.41 -4.12 27.94
CA ASP A 207 6.54 -2.68 28.11
C ASP A 207 8.00 -2.26 28.12
N ARG A 208 8.25 -1.02 27.68
CA ARG A 208 9.60 -0.45 27.66
C ARG A 208 10.11 -0.10 29.06
N THR A 209 9.20 0.24 29.96
CA THR A 209 9.47 0.84 31.28
C THR A 209 9.06 -0.04 32.44
N ASP A 210 7.97 -0.80 32.31
CA ASP A 210 7.49 -1.74 33.31
C ASP A 210 7.98 -3.16 33.00
N PRO A 211 8.96 -3.70 33.76
CA PRO A 211 9.46 -5.05 33.57
C PRO A 211 8.46 -6.14 33.98
N THR A 212 7.38 -5.77 34.70
CA THR A 212 6.36 -6.70 35.20
C THR A 212 5.12 -6.77 34.30
N ALA A 213 5.03 -5.89 33.30
CA ALA A 213 3.93 -5.87 32.36
C ALA A 213 3.82 -7.21 31.61
N ALA A 214 2.63 -7.80 31.64
CA ALA A 214 2.34 -9.07 30.98
C ALA A 214 1.58 -8.86 29.66
N PRO A 215 1.78 -9.72 28.66
CA PRO A 215 1.10 -9.62 27.39
C PRO A 215 -0.39 -9.95 27.50
N VAL A 216 -1.22 -9.19 26.80
CA VAL A 216 -2.63 -9.54 26.60
C VAL A 216 -2.72 -10.53 25.45
N VAL A 217 -2.63 -11.82 25.76
CA VAL A 217 -2.68 -12.88 24.76
C VAL A 217 -4.13 -13.32 24.54
N MET A 218 -4.59 -13.24 23.29
CA MET A 218 -5.93 -13.69 22.92
C MET A 218 -5.86 -15.01 22.14
N ASP A 219 -6.37 -16.09 22.72
CA ASP A 219 -6.40 -17.40 22.07
C ASP A 219 -7.68 -17.61 21.25
N LEU A 220 -7.74 -16.94 20.10
CA LEU A 220 -8.87 -17.03 19.16
C LEU A 220 -8.40 -17.28 17.74
N ASN A 221 -8.95 -18.34 17.13
CA ASN A 221 -8.74 -18.62 15.71
C ASN A 221 -9.88 -18.04 14.86
N ILE A 222 -9.54 -17.17 13.93
CA ILE A 222 -10.44 -16.71 12.88
C ILE A 222 -10.22 -17.58 11.65
N VAL A 223 -11.29 -18.21 11.18
CA VAL A 223 -11.25 -19.03 9.97
C VAL A 223 -11.86 -18.24 8.83
N ARG A 224 -11.11 -18.11 7.74
CA ARG A 224 -11.58 -17.55 6.48
C ARG A 224 -11.79 -18.65 5.46
N GLU A 225 -13.05 -18.85 5.11
CA GLU A 225 -13.42 -19.72 4.01
C GLU A 225 -12.91 -19.18 2.68
N VAL A 226 -12.30 -20.05 1.89
CA VAL A 226 -11.74 -19.70 0.58
C VAL A 226 -12.55 -20.38 -0.52
N LYS A 227 -12.84 -19.67 -1.61
CA LYS A 227 -13.47 -20.29 -2.79
C LYS A 227 -12.44 -21.11 -3.55
N GLY A 228 -12.77 -22.36 -3.93
CA GLY A 228 -11.90 -23.24 -4.73
C GLY A 228 -11.47 -24.52 -4.01
N SER A 229 -10.35 -25.13 -4.42
CA SER A 229 -9.87 -26.42 -3.91
C SER A 229 -8.90 -26.32 -2.72
N MET A 230 -8.31 -25.15 -2.49
CA MET A 230 -7.39 -24.94 -1.37
C MET A 230 -8.12 -25.02 -0.02
N PRO A 231 -7.45 -25.49 1.05
CA PRO A 231 -8.01 -25.46 2.41
C PRO A 231 -8.40 -24.04 2.85
N ASP A 232 -9.18 -23.93 3.92
CA ASP A 232 -9.53 -22.63 4.51
C ASP A 232 -8.34 -22.05 5.28
N VAL A 233 -8.30 -20.72 5.35
CA VAL A 233 -7.21 -20.00 6.00
C VAL A 233 -7.52 -19.83 7.47
N VAL A 234 -6.54 -20.12 8.32
CA VAL A 234 -6.64 -19.87 9.77
C VAL A 234 -5.74 -18.70 10.13
N TYR A 235 -6.32 -17.72 10.82
CA TYR A 235 -5.58 -16.66 11.49
C TYR A 235 -5.69 -16.88 13.00
N PRO A 236 -4.58 -17.24 13.67
CA PRO A 236 -4.59 -17.45 15.10
C PRO A 236 -4.13 -16.20 15.84
N HIS A 237 -5.01 -15.59 16.66
CA HIS A 237 -4.66 -14.38 17.41
C HIS A 237 -3.50 -14.64 18.38
N LYS A 238 -3.45 -15.81 19.02
CA LYS A 238 -2.47 -16.13 20.07
C LYS A 238 -1.04 -15.80 19.66
N GLN A 239 -0.59 -16.34 18.52
CA GLN A 239 0.76 -16.16 18.01
C GLN A 239 1.05 -14.72 17.57
N HIS A 240 0.01 -13.95 17.21
CA HIS A 240 0.17 -12.54 16.85
C HIS A 240 0.20 -11.67 18.10
N THR A 241 -0.70 -11.88 19.05
CA THR A 241 -0.81 -11.12 20.31
C THR A 241 0.25 -11.47 21.35
N ALA A 242 1.00 -12.56 21.14
CA ALA A 242 2.15 -12.89 21.98
C ALA A 242 3.32 -11.90 21.81
N TRP A 243 3.36 -11.17 20.69
CA TRP A 243 4.43 -10.20 20.36
C TRP A 243 3.91 -8.82 20.01
N LEU A 244 2.69 -8.73 19.51
CA LEU A 244 2.14 -7.51 18.95
C LEU A 244 0.94 -7.07 19.77
N ASP A 245 0.81 -5.77 19.91
CA ASP A 245 -0.37 -5.17 20.51
C ASP A 245 -1.54 -5.13 19.54
N CYS A 246 -2.75 -5.06 20.08
CA CYS A 246 -3.99 -4.98 19.29
C CYS A 246 -3.96 -3.80 18.30
N SER A 247 -3.35 -2.68 18.70
CA SER A 247 -3.20 -1.46 17.88
C SER A 247 -2.33 -1.63 16.63
N ASN A 248 -1.44 -2.64 16.61
CA ASN A 248 -0.64 -2.93 15.41
C ASN A 248 -1.50 -3.44 14.25
N CYS A 249 -2.69 -3.98 14.55
CA CYS A 249 -3.58 -4.58 13.56
C CYS A 249 -4.87 -3.78 13.38
N HIS A 250 -5.47 -3.31 14.47
CA HIS A 250 -6.78 -2.68 14.48
C HIS A 250 -6.71 -1.17 14.73
N PRO A 251 -7.58 -0.37 14.08
CA PRO A 251 -8.54 -0.76 13.03
C PRO A 251 -7.96 -0.70 11.59
N GLN A 252 -6.71 -0.28 11.45
CA GLN A 252 -6.14 0.15 10.16
C GLN A 252 -5.97 -1.02 9.17
N ILE A 253 -5.37 -2.12 9.62
CA ILE A 253 -5.15 -3.29 8.76
C ILE A 253 -6.42 -4.13 8.71
N PHE A 254 -7.01 -4.39 9.89
CA PHE A 254 -8.23 -5.15 10.04
C PHE A 254 -9.26 -4.35 10.84
N ILE A 255 -10.52 -4.41 10.43
CA ILE A 255 -11.64 -3.88 11.20
C ILE A 255 -12.17 -5.02 12.08
N PRO A 256 -12.32 -4.86 13.41
CA PRO A 256 -12.80 -5.92 14.31
C PRO A 256 -14.31 -6.13 14.17
N GLN A 257 -14.78 -6.37 12.94
CA GLN A 257 -16.18 -6.55 12.60
C GLN A 257 -16.30 -7.67 11.56
N LYS A 258 -17.26 -8.58 11.79
CA LYS A 258 -17.55 -9.70 10.87
C LYS A 258 -17.87 -9.17 9.48
N GLY A 259 -17.16 -9.70 8.46
CA GLY A 259 -17.40 -9.36 7.06
C GLY A 259 -16.82 -8.01 6.60
N ALA A 260 -16.28 -7.19 7.50
CA ALA A 260 -15.71 -5.89 7.14
C ALA A 260 -14.34 -5.99 6.41
N ASN A 261 -13.66 -7.13 6.55
CA ASN A 261 -12.34 -7.35 5.95
C ASN A 261 -12.43 -8.16 4.67
N GLN A 262 -12.32 -7.47 3.54
CA GLN A 262 -12.12 -8.12 2.24
C GLN A 262 -10.63 -8.41 2.04
N ILE A 263 -10.30 -9.70 1.94
CA ILE A 263 -8.92 -10.19 1.77
C ILE A 263 -8.89 -11.03 0.50
N SER A 264 -7.90 -10.77 -0.35
CA SER A 264 -7.62 -11.54 -1.55
C SER A 264 -6.11 -11.81 -1.64
N MET A 265 -5.72 -12.85 -2.37
CA MET A 265 -4.30 -13.10 -2.62
C MET A 265 -3.64 -11.94 -3.35
N ALA A 266 -4.34 -11.26 -4.25
CA ALA A 266 -3.84 -10.06 -4.92
C ALA A 266 -3.54 -8.94 -3.91
N ALA A 267 -4.44 -8.68 -2.97
CA ALA A 267 -4.21 -7.67 -1.92
C ALA A 267 -3.02 -8.05 -1.02
N ILE A 268 -2.87 -9.35 -0.68
CA ILE A 268 -1.74 -9.85 0.10
C ILE A 268 -0.42 -9.64 -0.64
N LEU A 269 -0.35 -9.96 -1.93
CA LEU A 269 0.85 -9.75 -2.75
C LEU A 269 1.20 -8.26 -2.91
N LEU A 270 0.20 -7.38 -2.86
CA LEU A 270 0.38 -5.93 -2.85
C LEU A 270 0.75 -5.35 -1.47
N GLY A 271 1.00 -6.21 -0.46
CA GLY A 271 1.39 -5.78 0.87
C GLY A 271 0.24 -5.27 1.74
N GLN A 272 -1.01 -5.60 1.40
CA GLN A 272 -2.19 -5.24 2.18
C GLN A 272 -2.69 -6.41 3.04
N LYS A 273 -3.43 -6.12 4.10
CA LYS A 273 -4.01 -7.13 5.00
C LYS A 273 -2.90 -8.03 5.57
N CYS A 274 -2.98 -9.34 5.37
CA CYS A 274 -1.92 -10.27 5.79
C CYS A 274 -0.55 -9.93 5.16
N GLY A 275 -0.54 -9.34 3.97
CA GLY A 275 0.68 -8.94 3.27
C GLY A 275 1.48 -7.80 3.92
N VAL A 276 0.89 -7.09 4.88
CA VAL A 276 1.63 -6.06 5.65
C VAL A 276 2.79 -6.71 6.41
N CYS A 277 2.59 -7.95 6.89
CA CYS A 277 3.57 -8.68 7.68
C CYS A 277 4.16 -9.88 6.93
N HIS A 278 3.34 -10.71 6.27
CA HIS A 278 3.83 -11.91 5.58
C HIS A 278 4.67 -11.55 4.35
N GLY A 279 5.89 -12.07 4.28
CA GLY A 279 6.88 -11.79 3.22
C GLY A 279 7.97 -10.81 3.63
N LYS A 280 7.63 -9.76 4.41
CA LYS A 280 8.61 -8.78 4.91
C LYS A 280 9.08 -9.08 6.33
N VAL A 281 8.12 -9.33 7.23
CA VAL A 281 8.33 -9.49 8.67
C VAL A 281 8.18 -10.95 9.08
N ALA A 282 7.19 -11.63 8.52
CA ALA A 282 6.92 -13.04 8.76
C ALA A 282 7.30 -13.91 7.54
N PHE A 283 7.01 -15.22 7.63
CA PHE A 283 7.30 -16.20 6.58
C PHE A 283 6.79 -15.78 5.19
N PRO A 284 7.44 -16.25 4.11
CA PRO A 284 7.09 -15.84 2.75
C PRO A 284 5.71 -16.36 2.33
N VAL A 285 4.99 -15.54 1.57
CA VAL A 285 3.65 -15.83 1.04
C VAL A 285 3.61 -17.01 0.06
N SER A 286 4.76 -17.49 -0.41
CA SER A 286 4.88 -18.69 -1.23
C SER A 286 4.59 -19.99 -0.46
N GLU A 287 4.60 -19.96 0.88
CA GLU A 287 4.32 -21.13 1.71
C GLU A 287 2.82 -21.29 1.98
N CYS A 288 2.07 -21.63 0.93
CA CYS A 288 0.61 -21.60 0.94
C CYS A 288 -0.02 -22.40 2.10
N ARG A 289 0.57 -23.54 2.47
CA ARG A 289 0.03 -24.46 3.48
C ARG A 289 0.10 -23.93 4.92
N ILE A 290 0.94 -22.93 5.20
CA ILE A 290 0.98 -22.32 6.53
C ILE A 290 -0.30 -21.52 6.78
N CYS A 291 -0.76 -20.78 5.79
CA CYS A 291 -2.03 -20.05 5.86
C CYS A 291 -3.22 -20.99 5.67
N HIS A 292 -3.19 -21.82 4.62
CA HIS A 292 -4.26 -22.76 4.26
C HIS A 292 -4.15 -24.07 5.05
N SER A 293 -4.36 -23.97 6.36
CA SER A 293 -4.13 -25.05 7.31
C SER A 293 -5.40 -25.79 7.73
N LYS A 294 -6.59 -25.22 7.56
CA LYS A 294 -7.85 -25.87 7.93
C LYS A 294 -8.48 -26.58 6.74
N LYS A 295 -8.61 -27.90 6.82
CA LYS A 295 -9.31 -28.69 5.81
C LYS A 295 -10.77 -28.21 5.66
N LYS A 296 -11.27 -28.22 4.44
CA LYS A 296 -12.66 -27.90 4.15
C LYS A 296 -13.58 -29.00 4.65
N ASN A 297 -14.71 -28.60 5.22
CA ASN A 297 -15.82 -29.52 5.45
C ASN A 297 -16.52 -29.76 4.11
N VAL A 298 -16.07 -30.80 3.40
CA VAL A 298 -16.82 -31.33 2.26
C VAL A 298 -17.97 -32.13 2.85
N MET A 299 -19.18 -31.55 2.89
CA MET A 299 -20.38 -32.35 3.15
C MET A 299 -20.45 -33.43 2.06
N PRO A 300 -20.67 -34.71 2.39
CA PRO A 300 -20.76 -35.75 1.40
C PRO A 300 -21.87 -35.40 0.41
N VAL A 301 -21.51 -35.31 -0.87
CA VAL A 301 -22.49 -35.18 -1.95
C VAL A 301 -23.38 -36.40 -1.85
N LYS A 302 -24.64 -36.22 -1.43
CA LYS A 302 -25.66 -37.25 -1.60
C LYS A 302 -25.77 -37.44 -3.10
N ASN A 303 -25.18 -38.52 -3.60
CA ASN A 303 -25.47 -39.01 -4.94
C ASN A 303 -26.98 -39.24 -4.98
N ALA A 304 -27.70 -38.35 -5.67
CA ALA A 304 -29.04 -38.65 -6.13
C ALA A 304 -28.88 -39.80 -7.13
N GLN A 305 -28.92 -41.03 -6.61
CA GLN A 305 -29.06 -42.21 -7.44
C GLN A 305 -30.43 -42.10 -8.10
N ALA A 306 -30.40 -41.88 -9.41
CA ALA A 306 -31.48 -42.22 -10.30
C ALA A 306 -31.70 -43.73 -10.23
N ASN A 307 -32.85 -44.14 -9.69
CA ASN A 307 -33.78 -45.14 -10.24
C ASN A 307 -34.94 -45.33 -9.26
#